data_AF-A0A2D9PQX4-F1
#
_entry.id   AF-A0A2D9PQX4-F1
#
_cell.length_a   1.000
_cell.length_b   1.000
_cell.length_c   1.000
_cell.angle_alpha   90.00
_cell.angle_beta   90.00
_cell.angle_gamma   90.00
#
_symmetry.space_group_name_H-M   'P 1'
#
loop_
_entity.id
_entity.type
_entity.pdbx_description
1 polymer ?
#
loop_
_entity_poly.entity_id
_entity_poly.type
_entity_poly.pdbx_seq_one_letter_code
_entity_poly.pdbx_strand_id
1 'polypeptide(L)'
;MVISGFEIGISLRYPARSILEDFNYVEKHPIPTAYQLYNPTPHERPTWDLTSVLQGVRPDRGYFDLSAPGKVKVHDDGYTEFLPQKNGTRKFLILKPENTQRVRDTLVHLTSQPQ
;
A
#
# COMPACT_ATOMS: atom_id res chain seq x y z
N MET A 1 -10.14 -14.28 0.76
CA MET A 1 -10.05 -12.82 0.99
C MET A 1 -8.62 -12.48 1.38
N VAL A 2 -8.05 -11.42 0.81
CA VAL A 2 -6.68 -10.97 1.07
C VAL A 2 -6.72 -9.68 1.88
N ILE A 3 -5.83 -9.55 2.85
CA ILE A 3 -5.74 -8.42 3.78
C ILE A 3 -4.46 -7.64 3.47
N SER A 4 -4.58 -6.34 3.20
CA SER A 4 -3.46 -5.42 3.27
C SER A 4 -3.35 -4.90 4.70
N GLY A 5 -2.44 -5.49 5.47
CA GLY A 5 -2.30 -5.22 6.90
C GLY A 5 -1.65 -3.88 7.22
N PHE A 6 -1.60 -3.55 8.50
CA PHE A 6 -0.92 -2.36 8.99
C PHE A 6 0.58 -2.37 8.64
N GLU A 7 1.19 -3.56 8.73
CA GLU A 7 2.62 -3.81 8.59
C GLU A 7 3.13 -3.49 7.18
N ILE A 8 2.38 -3.89 6.15
CA ILE A 8 2.79 -3.67 4.75
C ILE A 8 2.71 -2.19 4.34
N GLY A 9 1.71 -1.46 4.85
CA GLY A 9 1.62 -0.04 4.54
C GLY A 9 2.75 0.76 5.19
N ILE A 10 3.17 0.41 6.41
CA ILE A 10 4.31 1.08 7.07
C ILE A 10 5.64 0.75 6.40
N SER A 11 5.83 -0.49 5.95
CA SER A 11 7.07 -0.92 5.30
C SER A 11 7.26 -0.31 3.91
N LEU A 12 6.17 0.10 3.25
CA LEU A 12 6.18 0.73 1.94
C LEU A 12 5.65 2.16 2.03
N ARG A 13 6.54 3.14 2.13
CA ARG A 13 6.17 4.56 2.12
C ARG A 13 6.25 5.17 0.71
N TYR A 14 5.29 6.03 0.39
CA TYR A 14 5.25 6.77 -0.86
C TYR A 14 6.23 7.95 -0.82
N PRO A 15 7.09 8.11 -1.83
CA PRO A 15 8.17 9.08 -1.78
C PRO A 15 7.67 10.53 -1.87
N ALA A 16 8.08 11.36 -0.91
CA ALA A 16 7.74 12.79 -0.87
C ALA A 16 8.18 13.51 -2.15
N ARG A 17 9.31 13.09 -2.74
CA ARG A 17 9.82 13.60 -4.00
C ARG A 17 8.81 13.49 -5.14
N SER A 18 8.11 12.36 -5.25
CA SER A 18 7.12 12.16 -6.30
C SER A 18 5.94 13.13 -6.18
N ILE A 19 5.50 13.43 -4.95
CA ILE A 19 4.47 14.44 -4.69
C ILE A 19 4.90 15.83 -5.20
N LEU A 20 6.18 16.17 -5.07
CA LEU A 20 6.72 17.47 -5.48
C LEU A 20 6.97 17.57 -6.99
N GLU A 21 7.42 16.49 -7.60
CA GLU A 21 8.01 16.53 -8.95
C GLU A 21 7.10 15.92 -10.02
N ASP A 22 6.33 14.88 -9.70
CA ASP A 22 5.73 14.03 -10.74
C ASP A 22 4.28 14.39 -11.11
N PHE A 23 3.62 15.27 -10.34
CA PHE A 23 2.22 15.67 -10.57
C PHE A 23 2.08 17.04 -11.27
N ASN A 24 3.17 17.59 -11.80
CA ASN A 24 3.23 18.95 -12.35
C ASN A 24 2.70 19.08 -13.80
N TYR A 25 2.06 18.05 -14.33
CA TYR A 25 1.52 18.04 -15.68
C TYR A 25 0.21 18.82 -15.84
N VAL A 26 -0.40 19.27 -14.73
CA VAL A 26 -1.49 20.26 -14.69
C VAL A 26 -1.23 21.27 -13.58
N GLU A 27 -1.68 22.51 -13.76
CA GLU A 27 -1.39 23.63 -12.83
C GLU A 27 -1.85 23.36 -11.39
N LYS A 28 -3.02 22.70 -11.22
CA LYS A 28 -3.62 22.44 -9.90
C LYS A 28 -4.01 20.98 -9.76
N HIS A 29 -3.01 20.12 -9.64
CA HIS A 29 -3.24 18.70 -9.41
C HIS A 29 -3.78 18.45 -7.98
N PRO A 30 -4.92 17.75 -7.79
CA PRO A 30 -5.55 17.62 -6.47
C PRO A 30 -4.70 16.82 -5.48
N ILE A 31 -3.92 15.84 -5.95
CA ILE A 31 -3.09 14.98 -5.09
C ILE A 31 -2.02 15.77 -4.31
N PRO A 32 -1.07 16.50 -4.95
CA PRO A 32 -0.09 17.28 -4.21
C PRO A 32 -0.75 18.40 -3.39
N THR A 33 -1.82 19.03 -3.87
CA THR A 33 -2.54 20.06 -3.09
C THR A 33 -3.08 19.48 -1.79
N ALA A 34 -3.84 18.37 -1.85
CA ALA A 34 -4.41 17.74 -0.65
C ALA A 34 -3.32 17.19 0.27
N TYR A 35 -2.27 16.60 -0.29
CA TYR A 35 -1.14 16.07 0.48
C TYR A 35 -0.47 17.18 1.31
N GLN A 36 -0.10 18.29 0.65
CA GLN A 36 0.57 19.41 1.30
C GLN A 36 -0.32 20.13 2.33
N LEU A 37 -1.63 20.24 2.08
CA LEU A 37 -2.59 20.83 3.02
C LEU A 37 -2.80 19.99 4.29
N TYR A 38 -2.78 18.66 4.16
CA TYR A 38 -2.96 17.77 5.31
C TYR A 38 -1.71 17.73 6.20
N ASN A 39 -0.54 17.54 5.59
CA ASN A 39 0.75 17.60 6.26
C ASN A 39 1.81 17.89 5.19
N PRO A 40 2.62 18.94 5.26
CA PRO A 40 3.57 19.22 4.19
C PRO A 40 4.73 18.20 4.14
N THR A 41 5.33 18.03 2.96
CA THR A 41 6.60 17.29 2.78
C THR A 41 7.70 17.86 3.71
N PRO A 42 8.72 17.09 4.13
CA PRO A 42 9.30 15.90 3.49
C PRO A 42 8.80 14.55 4.02
N HIS A 43 7.71 14.51 4.79
CA HIS A 43 7.21 13.25 5.31
C HIS A 43 6.74 12.31 4.18
N GLU A 44 6.97 11.01 4.37
CA GLU A 44 6.54 9.95 3.45
C GLU A 44 5.41 9.14 4.08
N ARG A 45 4.25 9.08 3.40
CA ARG A 45 3.07 8.41 3.95
C ARG A 45 3.10 6.90 3.72
N PRO A 46 2.64 6.11 4.69
CA PRO A 46 2.33 4.69 4.50
C PRO A 46 1.34 4.47 3.36
N THR A 47 1.42 3.33 2.67
CA THR A 47 0.65 3.04 1.45
C THR A 47 -0.41 1.94 1.62
N TRP A 48 -1.16 1.97 2.74
CA TRP A 48 -2.19 0.95 3.04
C TRP A 48 -3.23 0.79 1.92
N ASP A 49 -3.79 1.91 1.44
CA ASP A 49 -4.80 1.87 0.37
C ASP A 49 -4.18 1.49 -0.98
N LEU A 50 -3.02 2.05 -1.31
CA LEU A 50 -2.35 1.79 -2.59
C LEU A 50 -1.93 0.33 -2.74
N THR A 51 -1.43 -0.31 -1.68
CA THR A 51 -1.08 -1.74 -1.69
C THR A 51 -2.34 -2.62 -1.81
N SER A 52 -3.45 -2.22 -1.17
CA SER A 52 -4.76 -2.88 -1.33
C SER A 52 -5.26 -2.82 -2.77
N VAL A 53 -5.24 -1.62 -3.38
CA VAL A 53 -5.67 -1.41 -4.77
C VAL A 53 -4.76 -2.15 -5.74
N LEU A 54 -3.44 -2.07 -5.57
CA LEU A 54 -2.49 -2.76 -6.43
C LEU A 54 -2.74 -4.28 -6.43
N GLN A 55 -2.95 -4.88 -5.26
CA GLN A 55 -3.31 -6.29 -5.17
C GLN A 55 -4.68 -6.58 -5.81
N GLY A 56 -5.68 -5.76 -5.56
CA GLY A 56 -7.05 -5.99 -6.04
C GLY A 56 -7.15 -5.92 -7.57
N VAL A 57 -6.40 -5.02 -8.20
CA VAL A 57 -6.44 -4.78 -9.65
C VAL A 57 -5.41 -5.63 -10.40
N ARG A 58 -4.26 -5.94 -9.78
CA ARG A 58 -3.15 -6.65 -10.43
C ARG A 58 -2.63 -7.84 -9.59
N PRO A 59 -3.50 -8.79 -9.19
CA PRO A 59 -3.17 -9.83 -8.22
C PRO A 59 -2.05 -10.79 -8.66
N ASP A 60 -1.95 -11.06 -9.96
CA ASP A 60 -1.05 -12.10 -10.51
C ASP A 60 0.29 -11.54 -11.04
N ARG A 61 0.62 -10.30 -10.69
CA ARG A 61 1.85 -9.63 -11.17
C ARG A 61 3.07 -9.84 -10.26
N GLY A 62 2.90 -10.60 -9.17
CA GLY A 62 3.98 -10.96 -8.26
C GLY A 62 4.56 -9.78 -7.49
N TYR A 63 3.74 -8.78 -7.17
CA TYR A 63 4.16 -7.65 -6.33
C TYR A 63 4.31 -8.08 -4.85
N PHE A 64 3.38 -8.91 -4.40
CA PHE A 64 3.31 -9.38 -3.02
C PHE A 64 3.19 -10.90 -2.99
N ASP A 65 3.79 -11.50 -1.98
CA ASP A 65 3.50 -12.86 -1.58
C ASP A 65 2.24 -12.88 -0.71
N LEU A 66 1.62 -14.05 -0.57
CA LEU A 66 0.50 -14.26 0.34
C LEU A 66 0.93 -15.17 1.48
N SER A 67 0.48 -14.85 2.69
CA SER A 67 0.66 -15.71 3.86
C SER A 67 0.02 -17.09 3.67
N ALA A 68 0.37 -18.02 4.56
CA ALA A 68 -0.43 -19.23 4.79
C ALA A 68 -1.89 -18.84 5.14
N PRO A 69 -2.88 -19.70 4.82
CA PRO A 69 -4.27 -19.43 5.17
C PRO A 69 -4.48 -19.36 6.69
N GLY A 70 -5.47 -18.56 7.08
CA GLY A 70 -5.85 -18.37 8.48
C GLY A 70 -7.23 -17.74 8.64
N LYS A 71 -7.48 -17.26 9.86
CA LYS A 71 -8.63 -16.44 10.24
C LYS A 71 -8.16 -15.17 10.93
N VAL A 72 -9.01 -14.15 10.95
CA VAL A 72 -8.78 -12.93 11.73
C VAL A 72 -9.67 -12.99 12.96
N LYS A 73 -9.08 -12.79 14.14
CA LYS A 73 -9.82 -12.54 15.37
C LYS A 73 -9.80 -11.03 15.62
N VAL A 74 -10.96 -10.46 15.86
CA VAL A 74 -11.09 -9.09 16.40
C VAL A 74 -11.32 -9.26 17.89
N HIS A 75 -10.44 -8.70 18.71
CA HIS A 75 -10.56 -8.72 20.17
C HIS A 75 -11.47 -7.57 20.62
N ASP A 76 -11.87 -7.59 21.90
CA ASP A 76 -12.87 -6.67 22.44
C ASP A 76 -12.40 -5.20 22.45
N ASP A 77 -11.09 -4.97 22.41
CA ASP A 77 -10.44 -3.65 22.31
C ASP A 77 -10.24 -3.17 20.85
N GLY A 78 -10.71 -3.95 19.87
CA GLY A 78 -10.53 -3.68 18.44
C GLY A 78 -9.19 -4.13 17.86
N TYR A 79 -8.29 -4.72 18.66
CA TYR A 79 -7.06 -5.32 18.14
C TYR A 79 -7.40 -6.48 17.19
N THR A 80 -6.72 -6.53 16.05
CA THR A 80 -6.91 -7.58 15.05
C THR A 80 -5.70 -8.51 15.04
N GLU A 81 -5.95 -9.80 15.28
CA GLU A 81 -4.92 -10.83 15.28
C GLU A 81 -5.15 -11.82 14.14
N PHE A 82 -4.09 -12.13 13.39
CA PHE A 82 -4.12 -13.19 12.39
C PHE A 82 -3.73 -14.52 13.02
N LEU A 83 -4.62 -15.52 12.91
CA LEU A 83 -4.43 -16.86 13.44
C LEU A 83 -4.27 -17.85 12.29
N PRO A 84 -3.08 -18.44 12.07
CA PRO A 84 -2.86 -19.47 11.05
C PRO A 84 -3.81 -20.65 11.23
N GLN A 85 -4.42 -21.11 10.14
CA GLN A 85 -5.39 -22.21 10.15
C GLN A 85 -5.41 -22.87 8.78
N LYS A 86 -5.17 -24.20 8.73
CA LYS A 86 -5.04 -24.97 7.48
C LYS A 86 -6.21 -24.74 6.50
N ASN A 87 -7.43 -24.69 7.01
CA ASN A 87 -8.66 -24.46 6.23
C ASN A 87 -9.19 -23.02 6.36
N GLY A 88 -8.29 -22.07 6.66
CA GLY A 88 -8.63 -20.66 6.77
C GLY A 88 -8.96 -20.04 5.41
N THR A 89 -9.80 -19.00 5.41
CA THR A 89 -10.25 -18.31 4.19
C THR A 89 -9.61 -16.92 4.02
N ARG A 90 -8.73 -16.55 4.96
CA ARG A 90 -8.02 -15.27 5.00
C ARG A 90 -6.53 -15.49 4.76
N LYS A 91 -5.92 -14.55 4.03
CA LYS A 91 -4.47 -14.42 3.84
C LYS A 91 -4.11 -12.95 3.96
N PHE A 92 -2.88 -12.61 4.29
CA PHE A 92 -2.38 -11.23 4.27
C PHE A 92 -1.21 -11.07 3.30
N LEU A 93 -0.98 -9.84 2.86
CA LEU A 93 0.10 -9.49 1.95
C LEU A 93 1.46 -9.52 2.64
N ILE A 94 2.44 -10.11 1.97
CA ILE A 94 3.83 -10.11 2.39
C ILE A 94 4.63 -9.36 1.33
N LEU A 95 5.22 -8.22 1.73
CA LEU A 95 6.20 -7.53 0.90
C LEU A 95 7.59 -8.12 1.16
N LYS A 96 8.14 -8.77 0.14
CA LYS A 96 9.52 -9.24 0.15
C LYS A 96 10.49 -8.06 0.00
N PRO A 97 11.59 -8.00 0.77
CA PRO A 97 12.57 -6.91 0.67
C PRO A 97 13.03 -6.61 -0.76
N GLU A 98 13.31 -7.65 -1.55
CA GLU A 98 13.75 -7.57 -2.95
C GLU A 98 12.71 -6.94 -3.89
N ASN A 99 11.42 -6.99 -3.53
CA ASN A 99 10.33 -6.39 -4.31
C ASN A 99 10.03 -4.94 -3.90
N THR A 100 10.53 -4.46 -2.75
CA THR A 100 10.19 -3.14 -2.18
C THR A 100 10.33 -2.01 -3.20
N GLN A 101 11.49 -1.94 -3.86
CA GLN A 101 11.76 -0.87 -4.82
C GLN A 101 10.83 -0.98 -6.04
N ARG A 102 10.69 -2.16 -6.62
CA ARG A 102 9.80 -2.42 -7.75
C ARG A 102 8.36 -2.02 -7.46
N VAL A 103 7.85 -2.36 -6.27
CA VAL A 103 6.48 -2.01 -5.88
C VAL A 103 6.36 -0.49 -5.69
N ARG A 104 7.33 0.16 -5.03
CA ARG A 104 7.35 1.62 -4.88
C ARG A 104 7.31 2.34 -6.22
N ASP A 105 8.18 1.95 -7.15
CA ASP A 105 8.26 2.55 -8.48
C ASP A 105 6.99 2.31 -9.28
N THR A 106 6.39 1.12 -9.14
CA THR A 106 5.09 0.81 -9.73
C THR A 106 4.01 1.74 -9.19
N LEU A 107 3.96 1.95 -7.87
CA LEU A 107 2.97 2.84 -7.26
C LEU A 107 3.15 4.27 -7.79
N VAL A 108 4.38 4.81 -7.74
CA VAL A 108 4.70 6.14 -8.27
C VAL A 108 4.23 6.26 -9.71
N HIS A 109 4.67 5.36 -10.59
CA HIS A 109 4.34 5.42 -12.01
C HIS A 109 2.82 5.39 -12.26
N LEU A 110 2.09 4.52 -11.57
CA LEU A 110 0.64 4.39 -11.76
C LEU A 110 -0.15 5.58 -11.21
N THR A 111 0.35 6.22 -10.15
CA THR A 111 -0.33 7.36 -9.54
C THR A 111 0.01 8.69 -10.22
N SER A 112 1.22 8.86 -10.75
CA SER A 112 1.68 10.13 -11.31
C SER A 112 1.70 10.19 -12.84
N GLN A 113 1.39 9.10 -13.54
CA GLN A 113 1.25 9.15 -15.00
C GLN A 113 0.16 10.18 -15.42
N PRO A 114 0.44 11.07 -16.38
CA PRO A 114 -0.59 11.89 -17.01
C PRO A 114 -1.65 10.99 -17.67
N GLN A 115 -2.93 11.38 -17.59
CA GLN A 115 -4.03 10.73 -18.30
C GLN A 115 -4.60 11.62 -19.39
#